data_AF-A0A8T5P5P8-F1
#
_entry.id   AF-A0A8T5P5P8-F1
#
_cell.length_a   1.000
_cell.length_b   1.000
_cell.length_c   1.000
_cell.angle_alpha   90.00
_cell.angle_beta   90.00
_cell.angle_gamma   90.00
#
_symmetry.space_group_name_H-M   'P 1'
#
loop_
_entity.id
_entity.type
_entity.pdbx_description
1 polymer ?
#
loop_
_entity_poly.entity_id
_entity_poly.type
_entity_poly.pdbx_seq_one_letter_code
_entity_poly.pdbx_strand_id
1 'polypeptide(L)'
;GIVDRIFTRVGAFDDLASGQSTFMIEMVELANILNNATPKSFILLDEIGRGTSTYDGFSIAKAVVEFIHNKDRVGVRSLFATHYHQLTAVEGVLKRVKNYHIAVKEEGSDLVFLRKIIPGATDRSYGIHVARLAGVPLKVTQRAKEILKELEDGSQIVRGKDSSRYTQVVLFGAEEKKESPVVEELKNLNVDAMTPLEALNALAAMKKKAGE
;
A
#
# COMPACT_ATOMS: atom_id res chain seq x y z
N GLY A 1 22.29 -21.08 -2.95
CA GLY A 1 22.96 -21.48 -4.20
C GLY A 1 23.88 -20.37 -4.68
N ILE A 2 24.97 -20.75 -5.35
CA ILE A 2 25.99 -19.85 -5.92
C ILE A 2 25.34 -18.89 -6.93
N VAL A 3 25.81 -17.65 -6.96
CA VAL A 3 25.33 -16.59 -7.87
C VAL A 3 26.45 -16.16 -8.81
N ASP A 4 26.10 -15.71 -10.01
CA ASP A 4 27.08 -15.13 -10.94
C ASP A 4 27.36 -13.64 -10.61
N ARG A 5 26.32 -12.89 -10.23
CA ARG A 5 26.38 -11.47 -9.89
C ARG A 5 25.39 -11.11 -8.80
N ILE A 6 25.75 -10.11 -8.00
CA ILE A 6 24.85 -9.47 -7.04
C ILE A 6 24.56 -8.06 -7.56
N PHE A 7 23.27 -7.76 -7.70
CA PHE A 7 22.78 -6.44 -8.04
C PHE A 7 22.09 -5.84 -6.82
N THR A 8 22.43 -4.59 -6.51
CA THR A 8 21.85 -3.89 -5.37
C THR A 8 21.39 -2.52 -5.82
N ARG A 9 20.13 -2.21 -5.55
CA ARG A 9 19.64 -0.84 -5.45
C ARG A 9 19.20 -0.64 -4.01
N VAL A 10 20.11 -0.13 -3.19
CA VAL A 10 19.88 0.20 -1.79
C VAL A 10 20.25 1.66 -1.62
N GLY A 11 19.31 2.47 -1.16
CA GLY A 11 19.52 3.91 -1.04
C GLY A 11 20.64 4.21 -0.04
N ALA A 12 21.85 4.51 -0.54
CA ALA A 12 22.94 5.02 0.26
C ALA A 12 23.49 6.28 -0.42
N PHE A 13 23.26 7.42 0.25
CA PHE A 13 23.65 8.77 -0.11
C PHE A 13 22.94 9.39 -1.33
N ASP A 14 22.03 10.33 -1.03
CA ASP A 14 21.60 11.34 -1.99
C ASP A 14 22.83 12.16 -2.41
N ASP A 15 23.41 11.82 -3.55
CA ASP A 15 24.38 12.70 -4.20
C ASP A 15 23.63 13.85 -4.88
N LEU A 16 23.26 14.84 -4.05
CA LEU A 16 22.65 16.11 -4.43
C LEU A 16 23.54 16.95 -5.37
N ALA A 17 24.79 16.55 -5.63
CA ALA A 17 25.77 17.36 -6.36
C ALA A 17 25.80 17.13 -7.88
N SER A 18 25.08 16.13 -8.41
CA SER A 18 25.21 15.71 -9.83
C SER A 18 24.32 16.44 -10.84
N GLY A 19 23.41 17.32 -10.40
CA GLY A 19 22.50 18.06 -11.29
C GLY A 19 21.45 17.19 -12.01
N GLN A 20 21.39 15.89 -11.71
CA GLN A 20 20.37 14.95 -12.20
C GLN A 20 19.32 14.71 -11.12
N SER A 21 18.07 14.46 -11.53
CA SER A 21 17.01 14.06 -10.59
C SER A 21 17.40 12.74 -9.91
N THR A 22 17.26 12.66 -8.60
CA THR A 22 17.50 11.43 -7.81
C THR A 22 16.67 10.25 -8.34
N PHE A 23 15.46 10.53 -8.83
CA PHE A 23 14.61 9.53 -9.48
C PHE A 23 15.19 9.05 -10.81
N MET A 24 15.81 9.92 -11.61
CA MET A 24 16.46 9.50 -12.86
C MET A 24 17.65 8.57 -12.59
N ILE A 25 18.47 8.89 -11.58
CA ILE A 25 19.58 8.02 -11.16
C ILE A 25 19.05 6.65 -10.73
N GLU A 26 17.99 6.64 -9.93
CA GLU A 26 17.30 5.40 -9.53
C GLU A 26 16.85 4.58 -10.75
N MET A 27 16.27 5.22 -11.77
CA MET A 27 15.82 4.55 -12.99
C MET A 27 16.99 4.03 -13.85
N VAL A 28 18.10 4.75 -13.91
CA VAL A 28 19.31 4.31 -14.62
C VAL A 28 19.92 3.08 -13.94
N GLU A 29 20.02 3.10 -12.61
CA GLU A 29 20.49 1.95 -11.83
C GLU A 29 19.56 0.74 -12.01
N LEU A 30 18.25 0.95 -11.90
CA LEU A 30 17.25 -0.08 -12.13
C LEU A 30 17.38 -0.66 -13.56
N ALA A 31 17.49 0.19 -14.58
CA ALA A 31 17.68 -0.25 -15.96
C ALA A 31 18.95 -1.09 -16.13
N ASN A 32 20.06 -0.68 -15.51
CA ASN A 32 21.30 -1.46 -15.51
C ASN A 32 21.10 -2.85 -14.90
N ILE A 33 20.39 -2.95 -13.77
CA ILE A 33 20.07 -4.23 -13.13
C ILE A 33 19.23 -5.11 -14.06
N LEU A 34 18.12 -4.59 -14.59
CA LEU A 34 17.17 -5.39 -15.38
C LEU A 34 17.73 -5.88 -16.71
N ASN A 35 18.61 -5.08 -17.34
CA ASN A 35 19.26 -5.42 -18.59
C ASN A 35 20.39 -6.46 -18.42
N ASN A 36 21.07 -6.47 -17.26
CA ASN A 36 22.24 -7.31 -17.05
C ASN A 36 22.03 -8.51 -16.11
N ALA A 37 20.91 -8.57 -15.39
CA ALA A 37 20.59 -9.68 -14.52
C ALA A 37 20.27 -10.95 -15.32
N THR A 38 20.87 -12.06 -14.90
CA THR A 38 20.62 -13.41 -15.43
C THR A 38 19.83 -14.22 -14.40
N PRO A 39 19.28 -15.39 -14.76
CA PRO A 39 18.66 -16.31 -13.80
C PRO A 39 19.57 -16.78 -12.66
N LYS A 40 20.90 -16.66 -12.81
CA LYS A 40 21.88 -17.01 -11.76
C LYS A 40 22.25 -15.81 -10.89
N SER A 41 21.71 -14.62 -11.17
CA SER A 41 21.98 -13.42 -10.40
C SER A 41 21.14 -13.37 -9.13
N PHE A 42 21.57 -12.51 -8.19
CA PHE A 42 20.80 -12.17 -7.00
C PHE A 42 20.57 -10.67 -6.94
N ILE A 43 19.30 -10.26 -6.83
CA ILE A 43 18.92 -8.84 -6.86
C ILE A 43 18.39 -8.42 -5.49
N LEU A 44 18.85 -7.29 -4.98
CA LEU A 44 18.27 -6.61 -3.83
C LEU A 44 17.76 -5.24 -4.29
N LEU A 45 16.45 -5.02 -4.18
CA LEU A 45 15.81 -3.74 -4.47
C LEU A 45 15.21 -3.18 -3.18
N ASP A 46 15.52 -1.93 -2.88
CA ASP A 46 15.02 -1.21 -1.73
C ASP A 46 14.25 0.03 -2.22
N GLU A 47 12.94 0.04 -1.95
CA GLU A 47 12.09 1.22 -2.05
C GLU A 47 12.05 1.91 -3.43
N ILE A 48 12.08 1.11 -4.49
CA ILE A 48 11.93 1.58 -5.87
C ILE A 48 10.62 2.35 -6.05
N GLY A 49 10.68 3.47 -6.75
CA GLY A 49 9.53 4.28 -7.14
C GLY A 49 9.15 5.36 -6.12
N ARG A 50 9.97 5.61 -5.08
CA ARG A 50 9.66 6.65 -4.07
C ARG A 50 9.85 8.08 -4.57
N GLY A 51 10.69 8.32 -5.57
CA GLY A 51 11.01 9.65 -6.09
C GLY A 51 9.97 10.24 -7.07
N THR A 52 8.80 9.61 -7.23
CA THR A 52 7.77 10.00 -8.20
C THR A 52 6.36 9.93 -7.58
N SER A 53 5.32 10.13 -8.39
CA SER A 53 3.92 9.98 -7.94
C SER A 53 3.67 8.55 -7.43
N THR A 54 2.82 8.42 -6.41
CA THR A 54 2.55 7.11 -5.79
C THR A 54 2.04 6.07 -6.79
N TYR A 55 1.19 6.46 -7.74
CA TYR A 55 0.70 5.55 -8.78
C TYR A 55 1.78 5.16 -9.78
N ASP A 56 2.60 6.12 -10.23
CA ASP A 56 3.69 5.80 -11.16
C ASP A 56 4.73 4.91 -10.48
N GLY A 57 5.09 5.24 -9.24
CA GLY A 57 6.03 4.49 -8.42
C GLY A 57 5.56 3.07 -8.17
N PHE A 58 4.31 2.88 -7.75
CA PHE A 58 3.69 1.55 -7.60
C PHE A 58 3.66 0.79 -8.94
N SER A 59 3.25 1.44 -10.02
CA SER A 59 3.12 0.81 -11.34
C SER A 59 4.48 0.32 -11.86
N ILE A 60 5.52 1.13 -11.71
CA ILE A 60 6.90 0.76 -12.04
C ILE A 60 7.35 -0.40 -11.14
N ALA A 61 7.18 -0.30 -9.83
CA ALA A 61 7.59 -1.35 -8.89
C ALA A 61 6.90 -2.69 -9.20
N LYS A 62 5.60 -2.67 -9.50
CA LYS A 62 4.85 -3.88 -9.89
C LYS A 62 5.37 -4.46 -11.20
N ALA A 63 5.57 -3.64 -12.22
CA ALA A 63 6.11 -4.07 -13.51
C ALA A 63 7.52 -4.67 -13.37
N VAL A 64 8.35 -4.11 -12.49
CA VAL A 64 9.69 -4.64 -12.15
C VAL A 64 9.59 -6.03 -11.53
N VAL A 65 8.70 -6.23 -10.55
CA VAL A 65 8.47 -7.53 -9.91
C VAL A 65 8.02 -8.56 -10.96
N GLU A 66 7.07 -8.20 -11.81
CA GLU A 66 6.57 -9.06 -12.89
C GLU A 66 7.67 -9.41 -13.90
N PHE A 67 8.49 -8.43 -14.30
CA PHE A 67 9.60 -8.62 -15.22
C PHE A 67 10.66 -9.57 -14.64
N ILE A 68 11.12 -9.33 -13.41
CA ILE A 68 12.11 -10.16 -12.71
C ILE A 68 11.57 -11.58 -12.51
N HIS A 69 10.29 -11.70 -12.16
CA HIS A 69 9.64 -12.99 -11.97
C HIS A 69 9.62 -13.81 -13.26
N ASN A 70 9.35 -13.18 -14.40
CA ASN A 70 9.18 -13.85 -15.70
C ASN A 70 10.46 -13.94 -16.54
N LYS A 71 11.56 -13.30 -16.12
CA LYS A 71 12.85 -13.31 -16.83
C LYS A 71 13.28 -14.74 -17.18
N ASP A 72 13.48 -14.98 -18.47
CA ASP A 72 13.85 -16.29 -19.05
C ASP A 72 12.96 -17.46 -18.61
N ARG A 73 11.70 -17.20 -18.25
CA ARG A 73 10.69 -18.15 -17.72
C ARG A 73 11.00 -18.79 -16.37
N VAL A 74 12.23 -18.70 -15.89
CA VAL A 74 12.67 -19.24 -14.60
C VAL A 74 12.64 -18.20 -13.48
N GLY A 75 12.77 -16.91 -13.84
CA GLY A 75 12.89 -15.79 -12.92
C GLY A 75 14.29 -15.65 -12.33
N VAL A 76 14.52 -14.52 -11.66
CA VAL A 76 15.77 -14.23 -10.94
C VAL A 76 15.50 -14.24 -9.43
N ARG A 77 16.45 -14.76 -8.64
CA ARG A 77 16.33 -14.73 -7.18
C ARG A 77 16.45 -13.28 -6.70
N SER A 78 15.45 -12.78 -5.99
CA SER A 78 15.38 -11.37 -5.63
C SER A 78 14.79 -11.14 -4.24
N LEU A 79 15.24 -10.08 -3.58
CA LEU A 79 14.60 -9.48 -2.42
C LEU A 79 14.14 -8.08 -2.80
N PHE A 80 12.90 -7.75 -2.45
CA PHE A 80 12.29 -6.46 -2.71
C PHE A 80 11.74 -5.91 -1.40
N ALA A 81 12.38 -4.87 -0.87
CA ALA A 81 11.86 -4.10 0.26
C ALA A 81 11.02 -2.94 -0.27
N THR A 82 9.80 -2.78 0.25
CA THR A 82 8.86 -1.77 -0.25
C THR A 82 7.88 -1.32 0.83
N HIS A 83 7.45 -0.06 0.73
CA HIS A 83 6.31 0.50 1.45
C HIS A 83 4.97 0.32 0.72
N TYR A 84 4.96 -0.16 -0.53
CA TYR A 84 3.73 -0.37 -1.29
C TYR A 84 3.00 -1.63 -0.81
N HIS A 85 2.06 -1.46 0.10
CA HIS A 85 1.26 -2.57 0.64
C HIS A 85 0.52 -3.34 -0.46
N GLN A 86 0.07 -2.67 -1.52
CA GLN A 86 -0.65 -3.26 -2.64
C GLN A 86 0.20 -4.29 -3.42
N LEU A 87 1.53 -4.22 -3.36
CA LEU A 87 2.39 -5.23 -3.95
C LEU A 87 2.27 -6.59 -3.25
N THR A 88 1.77 -6.64 -2.01
CA THR A 88 1.56 -7.91 -1.32
C THR A 88 0.55 -8.81 -2.04
N ALA A 89 -0.44 -8.23 -2.73
CA ALA A 89 -1.40 -8.96 -3.53
C ALA A 89 -0.76 -9.76 -4.68
N VAL A 90 0.47 -9.40 -5.08
CA VAL A 90 1.21 -10.09 -6.14
C VAL A 90 1.53 -11.55 -5.77
N GLU A 91 1.66 -11.89 -4.48
CA GLU A 91 1.83 -13.28 -4.04
C GLU A 91 0.66 -14.18 -4.46
N GLY A 92 -0.57 -13.64 -4.53
CA GLY A 92 -1.75 -14.37 -5.00
C GLY A 92 -1.77 -14.62 -6.51
N VAL A 93 -0.99 -13.87 -7.28
CA VAL A 93 -0.97 -13.92 -8.76
C VAL A 93 0.28 -14.64 -9.27
N LEU A 94 1.45 -14.37 -8.68
CA LEU A 94 2.75 -14.89 -9.11
C LEU A 94 3.23 -16.01 -8.19
N LYS A 95 3.20 -17.26 -8.68
CA LYS A 95 3.44 -18.49 -7.89
C LYS A 95 4.77 -18.54 -7.10
N ARG A 96 5.79 -17.80 -7.53
CA ARG A 96 7.14 -17.78 -6.91
C ARG A 96 7.38 -16.56 -6.02
N VAL A 97 6.42 -15.65 -5.91
CA VAL A 97 6.48 -14.52 -4.99
C VAL A 97 6.02 -14.97 -3.61
N LYS A 98 6.68 -14.48 -2.57
CA LYS A 98 6.38 -14.75 -1.17
C LYS A 98 6.51 -13.48 -0.36
N ASN A 99 5.47 -13.11 0.38
CA ASN A 99 5.52 -11.95 1.26
C ASN A 99 6.18 -12.29 2.58
N TYR A 100 6.95 -11.32 3.07
CA TYR A 100 7.53 -11.32 4.39
C TYR A 100 7.45 -9.91 4.96
N HIS A 101 7.32 -9.80 6.28
CA HIS A 101 7.33 -8.53 6.98
C HIS A 101 8.13 -8.62 8.27
N ILE A 102 8.47 -7.46 8.83
CA ILE A 102 9.16 -7.36 10.13
C ILE A 102 8.11 -7.51 11.23
N ALA A 103 8.32 -8.47 12.12
CA ALA A 103 7.46 -8.73 13.26
C ALA A 103 7.48 -7.55 14.24
N VAL A 104 6.28 -7.20 14.68
CA VAL A 104 6.00 -6.11 15.60
C VAL A 104 5.23 -6.68 16.79
N LYS A 105 5.56 -6.23 18.00
CA LYS A 105 4.84 -6.55 19.23
C LYS A 105 4.22 -5.29 19.79
N GLU A 106 2.91 -5.31 20.02
CA GLU A 106 2.20 -4.25 20.72
C GLU A 106 2.25 -4.51 22.23
N GLU A 107 2.72 -3.53 23.01
CA GLU A 107 2.73 -3.54 24.47
C GLU A 107 1.96 -2.31 24.99
N GLY A 108 0.65 -2.50 25.22
CA GLY A 108 -0.23 -1.42 25.65
C GLY A 108 -0.36 -0.32 24.60
N SER A 109 0.21 0.86 24.88
CA SER A 109 0.22 2.00 23.94
C SER A 109 1.49 2.09 23.10
N ASP A 110 2.46 1.22 23.37
CA ASP A 110 3.79 1.23 22.78
C ASP A 110 3.99 0.03 21.86
N LEU A 111 4.97 0.17 20.96
CA LEU A 111 5.20 -0.76 19.87
C LEU A 111 6.68 -1.12 19.83
N VAL A 112 6.97 -2.42 19.86
CA VAL A 112 8.33 -2.97 19.90
C VAL A 112 8.63 -3.70 18.60
N PHE A 113 9.63 -3.22 17.87
CA PHE A 113 10.12 -3.89 16.66
C PHE A 113 10.99 -5.09 17.05
N LEU A 114 10.54 -6.30 16.73
CA LEU A 114 11.23 -7.53 17.11
C LEU A 114 12.45 -7.85 16.24
N ARG A 115 12.73 -7.03 15.21
CA ARG A 115 13.80 -7.22 14.20
C ARG A 115 13.82 -8.62 13.58
N LYS A 116 12.67 -9.30 13.59
CA LYS A 116 12.50 -10.66 13.10
C LYS A 116 11.66 -10.61 11.84
N ILE A 117 12.12 -11.23 10.76
CA ILE A 117 11.34 -11.36 9.52
C ILE A 117 10.45 -12.60 9.64
N ILE A 118 9.15 -12.44 9.38
CA ILE A 118 8.15 -13.51 9.43
C ILE A 118 7.35 -13.55 8.12
N PRO A 119 6.88 -14.74 7.68
CA PRO A 119 6.11 -14.88 6.45
C PRO A 119 4.74 -14.19 6.55
N GLY A 120 4.23 -13.76 5.40
CA GLY A 120 2.94 -13.08 5.25
C GLY A 120 3.07 -11.58 5.03
N ALA A 121 1.96 -10.97 4.62
CA ALA A 121 1.81 -9.52 4.50
C ALA A 121 1.42 -8.90 5.85
N THR A 122 1.79 -7.64 6.09
CA THR A 122 1.28 -6.82 7.21
C THR A 122 0.19 -5.90 6.68
N ASP A 123 -0.96 -5.88 7.32
CA ASP A 123 -2.13 -5.03 7.02
C ASP A 123 -2.05 -3.63 7.66
N ARG A 124 -1.08 -3.42 8.57
CA ARG A 124 -0.96 -2.18 9.35
C ARG A 124 0.22 -1.32 8.91
N SER A 125 -0.03 0.00 8.85
CA SER A 125 1.01 1.03 8.75
C SER A 125 1.32 1.60 10.13
N TYR A 126 2.60 1.59 10.50
CA TYR A 126 3.05 2.03 11.83
C TYR A 126 3.70 3.42 11.81
N GLY A 127 3.55 4.20 10.74
CA GLY A 127 4.26 5.47 10.55
C GLY A 127 4.08 6.47 11.70
N ILE A 128 2.85 6.66 12.17
CA ILE A 128 2.56 7.56 13.30
C ILE A 128 3.15 7.03 14.62
N HIS A 129 3.17 5.72 14.82
CA HIS A 129 3.79 5.10 16.00
C HIS A 129 5.31 5.26 15.97
N VAL A 130 5.94 5.08 14.80
CA VAL A 130 7.38 5.35 14.60
C VAL A 130 7.71 6.81 14.91
N ALA A 131 6.88 7.75 14.46
CA ALA A 131 7.05 9.18 14.78
C ALA A 131 7.01 9.43 16.29
N ARG A 132 6.08 8.81 17.02
CA ARG A 132 6.01 8.90 18.48
C ARG A 132 7.28 8.36 19.15
N LEU A 133 7.75 7.19 18.72
CA LEU A 133 8.99 6.58 19.23
C LEU A 133 10.23 7.43 18.92
N ALA A 134 10.25 8.13 17.78
CA ALA A 134 11.30 9.07 17.40
C ALA A 134 11.28 10.38 18.21
N GLY A 135 10.31 10.56 19.12
CA GLY A 135 10.20 11.76 19.95
C GLY A 135 9.44 12.91 19.31
N VAL A 136 8.69 12.67 18.22
CA VAL A 136 7.79 13.69 17.66
C VAL A 136 6.75 14.08 18.72
N PRO A 137 6.50 15.39 18.96
CA PRO A 137 5.61 15.82 20.03
C PRO A 137 4.24 15.16 20.01
N LEU A 138 3.71 14.82 21.19
CA LEU A 138 2.42 14.14 21.34
C LEU A 138 1.26 14.88 20.64
N LYS A 139 1.25 16.22 20.69
CA LYS A 139 0.24 17.03 19.99
C LYS A 139 0.24 16.78 18.47
N VAL A 140 1.41 16.59 17.86
CA VAL A 140 1.54 16.34 16.41
C VAL A 140 1.10 14.93 16.07
N THR A 141 1.56 13.92 16.83
CA THR A 141 1.18 12.52 16.57
C THR A 141 -0.30 12.27 16.83
N GLN A 142 -0.92 12.94 17.81
CA GLN A 142 -2.35 12.89 18.05
C GLN A 142 -3.15 13.52 16.91
N ARG A 143 -2.76 14.71 16.44
CA ARG A 143 -3.40 15.33 15.26
C ARG A 143 -3.22 14.47 14.00
N ALA A 144 -2.07 13.85 13.81
CA ALA A 144 -1.85 12.94 12.69
C ALA A 144 -2.80 11.72 12.74
N LYS A 145 -3.10 11.19 13.94
CA LYS A 145 -4.09 10.11 14.10
C LYS A 145 -5.51 10.56 13.73
N GLU A 146 -5.89 11.78 14.12
CA GLU A 146 -7.18 12.36 13.74
C GLU A 146 -7.29 12.53 12.23
N ILE A 147 -6.27 13.13 11.59
CA ILE A 147 -6.23 13.30 10.13
C ILE A 147 -6.29 11.96 9.41
N LEU A 148 -5.56 10.94 9.89
CA LEU A 148 -5.61 9.59 9.30
C LEU A 148 -7.02 9.00 9.37
N LYS A 149 -7.73 9.20 10.48
CA LYS A 149 -9.12 8.75 10.64
C LYS A 149 -10.08 9.52 9.71
N GLU A 150 -9.94 10.85 9.63
CA GLU A 150 -10.71 11.70 8.70
C GLU A 150 -10.51 11.25 7.23
N LEU A 151 -9.27 10.90 6.90
CA LEU A 151 -8.86 10.32 5.62
C LEU A 151 -9.58 8.98 5.39
N GLU A 152 -9.41 7.99 6.28
CA GLU A 152 -10.00 6.64 6.16
C GLU A 152 -11.53 6.63 6.09
N ASP A 153 -12.21 7.51 6.83
CA ASP A 153 -13.68 7.59 6.85
C ASP A 153 -14.27 8.21 5.56
N GLY A 154 -13.43 8.64 4.60
CA GLY A 154 -13.85 9.27 3.35
C GLY A 154 -14.51 10.63 3.56
N SER A 155 -14.40 11.19 4.77
CA SER A 155 -14.91 12.51 5.10
C SER A 155 -14.10 13.57 4.38
N GLN A 156 -14.68 14.07 3.28
CA GLN A 156 -14.32 15.26 2.51
C GLN A 156 -13.33 16.19 3.22
N ILE A 157 -12.04 16.04 2.91
CA ILE A 157 -11.07 17.07 3.23
C ILE A 157 -11.43 18.27 2.37
N VAL A 158 -11.71 19.38 3.08
CA VAL A 158 -11.83 20.77 2.64
C VAL A 158 -11.46 20.98 1.17
N ARG A 159 -12.45 21.41 0.36
CA ARG A 159 -12.32 21.89 -1.03
C ARG A 159 -11.24 22.99 -1.17
N GLY A 160 -9.98 22.60 -1.20
CA GLY A 160 -8.89 23.36 -1.83
C GLY A 160 -8.76 22.89 -3.27
N LYS A 161 -8.61 23.83 -4.22
CA LYS A 161 -8.67 23.63 -5.69
C LYS A 161 -7.64 22.65 -6.31
N ASP A 162 -6.93 21.83 -5.54
CA ASP A 162 -5.91 20.87 -6.00
C ASP A 162 -6.02 19.51 -5.28
N SER A 163 -7.24 19.00 -5.11
CA SER A 163 -7.52 17.82 -4.27
C SER A 163 -7.19 16.46 -4.90
N SER A 164 -6.63 16.36 -6.12
CA SER A 164 -6.34 15.05 -6.72
C SER A 164 -5.14 14.32 -6.09
N ARG A 165 -4.23 15.05 -5.41
CA ARG A 165 -3.04 14.47 -4.77
C ARG A 165 -3.31 13.90 -3.37
N TYR A 166 -4.32 14.39 -2.66
CA TYR A 166 -4.57 14.01 -1.26
C TYR A 166 -5.53 12.83 -1.10
N THR A 167 -6.35 12.53 -2.12
CA THR A 167 -7.15 11.30 -2.18
C THR A 167 -6.30 10.04 -2.19
N GLN A 168 -5.00 10.16 -2.51
CA GLN A 168 -4.11 9.03 -2.76
C GLN A 168 -3.68 8.25 -1.50
N VAL A 169 -3.82 8.77 -0.27
CA VAL A 169 -3.54 7.97 0.95
C VAL A 169 -4.82 7.26 1.42
N VAL A 170 -5.99 7.88 1.22
CA VAL A 170 -7.31 7.36 1.61
C VAL A 170 -7.73 6.15 0.79
N LEU A 171 -7.51 6.21 -0.53
CA LEU A 171 -8.08 5.24 -1.47
C LEU A 171 -7.50 3.81 -1.32
N PHE A 172 -6.47 3.64 -0.49
CA PHE A 172 -5.79 2.35 -0.31
C PHE A 172 -6.03 1.68 1.05
N GLY A 173 -6.73 2.36 1.98
CA GLY A 173 -7.28 1.75 3.20
C GLY A 173 -8.79 1.51 3.12
N ALA A 174 -9.49 2.23 2.24
CA ALA A 174 -10.85 1.89 1.88
C ALA A 174 -10.81 0.66 0.96
N GLU A 175 -11.03 -0.54 1.51
CA GLU A 175 -11.75 -1.56 0.75
C GLU A 175 -12.90 -0.83 0.05
N GLU A 176 -13.11 -1.04 -1.26
CA GLU A 176 -14.34 -0.62 -1.89
C GLU A 176 -15.46 -1.16 -1.00
N LYS A 177 -16.11 -0.28 -0.23
CA LYS A 177 -17.31 -0.62 0.51
C LYS A 177 -18.24 -1.09 -0.59
N LYS A 178 -18.33 -2.41 -0.80
CA LYS A 178 -19.44 -3.03 -1.52
C LYS A 178 -20.64 -2.32 -0.94
N GLU A 179 -21.32 -1.54 -1.78
CA GLU A 179 -22.50 -0.81 -1.34
C GLU A 179 -23.34 -1.84 -0.57
N SER A 180 -23.63 -1.55 0.70
CA SER A 180 -24.40 -2.50 1.50
C SER A 180 -25.65 -2.86 0.68
N PRO A 181 -26.07 -4.13 0.62
CA PRO A 181 -27.26 -4.53 -0.16
C PRO A 181 -28.49 -3.66 0.14
N VAL A 182 -28.52 -3.07 1.34
CA VAL A 182 -29.52 -2.12 1.82
C VAL A 182 -29.50 -0.79 1.04
N VAL A 183 -28.32 -0.29 0.65
CA VAL A 183 -28.15 0.97 -0.12
C VAL A 183 -28.65 0.82 -1.55
N GLU A 184 -28.40 -0.31 -2.21
CA GLU A 184 -28.96 -0.62 -3.53
C GLU A 184 -30.49 -0.75 -3.48
N GLU A 185 -31.02 -1.43 -2.45
CA GLU A 185 -32.46 -1.62 -2.26
C GLU A 185 -33.17 -0.29 -1.97
N LEU A 186 -32.54 0.62 -1.22
CA LEU A 186 -33.02 1.99 -1.01
C LEU A 186 -33.08 2.82 -2.30
N LYS A 187 -32.06 2.73 -3.15
CA LYS A 187 -32.03 3.48 -4.43
C LYS A 187 -33.16 3.05 -5.38
N ASN A 188 -33.56 1.79 -5.31
CA ASN A 188 -34.60 1.21 -6.16
C ASN A 188 -36.01 1.30 -5.57
N LEU A 189 -36.16 1.83 -4.35
CA LEU A 189 -37.45 1.91 -3.67
C LEU A 189 -38.23 3.14 -4.14
N ASN A 190 -39.42 2.91 -4.71
CA ASN A 190 -40.33 3.99 -5.08
C ASN A 190 -41.29 4.31 -3.92
N VAL A 191 -40.86 5.23 -3.05
CA VAL A 191 -41.61 5.63 -1.85
C VAL A 191 -42.98 6.24 -2.19
N ASP A 192 -43.11 6.90 -3.34
CA ASP A 192 -44.34 7.59 -3.74
C ASP A 192 -45.46 6.62 -4.18
N ALA A 193 -45.12 5.36 -4.45
CA ALA A 193 -46.06 4.33 -4.90
C ALA A 193 -46.40 3.29 -3.81
N MET A 194 -45.87 3.43 -2.59
CA MET A 194 -46.04 2.46 -1.53
C MET A 194 -47.15 2.84 -0.55
N THR A 195 -47.90 1.85 -0.08
CA THR A 195 -48.79 2.04 1.06
C THR A 195 -47.97 2.15 2.36
N PRO A 196 -48.49 2.83 3.40
CA PRO A 196 -47.80 2.95 4.68
C PRO A 196 -47.38 1.61 5.31
N LEU A 197 -48.15 0.54 5.07
CA LEU A 197 -47.85 -0.80 5.56
C LEU A 197 -46.69 -1.45 4.79
N GLU A 198 -46.63 -1.27 3.47
CA GLU A 198 -45.53 -1.77 2.63
C GLU A 198 -44.22 -1.04 2.94
N ALA A 199 -44.27 0.27 3.20
CA ALA A 199 -43.12 1.05 3.62
C ALA A 199 -42.56 0.54 4.96
N LEU A 200 -43.43 0.27 5.95
CA LEU A 200 -43.04 -0.31 7.25
C LEU A 200 -42.41 -1.69 7.10
N ASN A 201 -42.96 -2.54 6.23
CA ASN A 201 -42.42 -3.88 5.97
C ASN A 201 -41.05 -3.83 5.26
N ALA A 202 -40.88 -2.92 4.29
CA ALA A 202 -39.60 -2.71 3.61
C ALA A 202 -38.51 -2.22 4.59
N LEU A 203 -38.84 -1.27 5.46
CA LEU A 203 -37.92 -0.79 6.52
C LEU A 203 -37.56 -1.90 7.51
N ALA A 204 -38.51 -2.75 7.90
CA ALA A 204 -38.24 -3.88 8.79
C ALA A 204 -37.31 -4.93 8.13
N ALA A 205 -37.51 -5.21 6.83
CA ALA A 205 -36.65 -6.10 6.07
C ALA A 205 -35.22 -5.55 5.93
N MET A 206 -35.08 -4.25 5.64
CA MET A 206 -33.79 -3.57 5.57
C MET A 206 -33.07 -3.56 6.92
N LYS A 207 -33.79 -3.31 8.02
CA LYS A 207 -33.22 -3.35 9.37
C LYS A 207 -32.68 -4.74 9.72
N LYS A 208 -33.35 -5.81 9.29
CA LYS A 208 -32.87 -7.18 9.48
C LYS A 208 -31.59 -7.44 8.70
N LYS A 209 -31.52 -7.00 7.43
CA LYS A 209 -30.32 -7.14 6.57
C LYS A 209 -29.14 -6.27 7.02
N ALA A 210 -29.39 -5.16 7.71
CA ALA A 210 -28.33 -4.27 8.22
C ALA A 210 -27.74 -4.72 9.58
N GLY A 211 -28.39 -5.67 10.26
CA GLY A 211 -27.96 -6.20 11.56
C GLY A 211 -27.23 -7.55 11.49
N GLU A 212 -27.12 -8.14 10.30
CA GLU A 212 -26.26 -9.30 9.97
C GLU A 212 -24.94 -8.81 9.36
#